data_AF-A0A2W4RIZ1-F1
#
_entry.id   AF-A0A2W4RIZ1-F1
#
_cell.length_a   1.000
_cell.length_b   1.000
_cell.length_c   1.000
_cell.angle_alpha   90.00
_cell.angle_beta   90.00
_cell.angle_gamma   90.00
#
_symmetry.space_group_name_H-M   'P 1'
#
loop_
_entity.id
_entity.type
_entity.pdbx_description
1 polymer ?
#
loop_
_entity_poly.entity_id
_entity_poly.type
_entity_poly.pdbx_seq_one_letter_code
_entity_poly.pdbx_strand_id
1 'polypeptide(L)'
;MSEYVTIPLDIEGVKVNRVEVTSNGEVHIHVSSTVDGTRCHRCGRDIHHRYDEGREIKLRHLPILDMPTYIFTKPRRYLCDDCPGNTTTTQHLPWYEPRHAVTKAYAEHVLRLLVNSTVQDVSDKEKVGYDEVEDIVDDRFGQGVDWSEFKSLPTVGIDEIALKKGHRDFATIVSTRTEEGKNRLLGVLENREKATVKAFFLSIPKDLRDTVRKYSANPLDPTKLILTT
;
A
#
# COMPACT_ATOMS: atom_id res chain seq x y z
N MET A 1 25.93 -31.57 -10.44
CA MET A 1 26.21 -30.17 -10.02
C MET A 1 24.87 -29.47 -10.01
N SER A 2 24.42 -28.99 -8.85
CA SER A 2 23.26 -28.09 -8.80
C SER A 2 23.73 -26.73 -9.29
N GLU A 3 23.14 -26.25 -10.39
CA GLU A 3 23.36 -24.89 -10.87
C GLU A 3 22.47 -23.94 -10.05
N TYR A 4 23.05 -22.87 -9.53
CA TYR A 4 22.34 -21.88 -8.71
C TYR A 4 22.30 -20.54 -9.42
N VAL A 5 21.17 -19.84 -9.30
CA VAL A 5 21.01 -18.45 -9.77
C VAL A 5 20.95 -17.54 -8.54
N THR A 6 21.72 -16.46 -8.54
CA THR A 6 21.65 -15.41 -7.52
C THR A 6 20.79 -14.25 -8.03
N ILE A 7 19.71 -13.96 -7.31
CA ILE A 7 18.75 -12.89 -7.65
C ILE A 7 18.64 -11.97 -6.42
N PRO A 8 18.58 -10.64 -6.57
CA PRO A 8 18.30 -9.75 -5.46
C PRO A 8 16.92 -10.05 -4.85
N LEU A 9 16.81 -9.97 -3.52
CA LEU A 9 15.54 -10.18 -2.81
C LEU A 9 14.55 -9.02 -2.99
N ASP A 10 14.99 -7.90 -3.59
CA ASP A 10 14.20 -6.67 -3.73
C ASP A 10 13.64 -6.14 -2.39
N ILE A 11 14.42 -6.37 -1.32
CA ILE A 11 14.16 -5.84 0.02
C ILE A 11 15.39 -5.07 0.46
N GLU A 12 15.23 -3.77 0.68
CA GLU A 12 16.31 -2.90 1.13
C GLU A 12 16.60 -3.03 2.62
N GLY A 13 17.84 -2.73 3.01
CA GLY A 13 18.22 -2.64 4.40
C GLY A 13 18.25 -3.99 5.13
N VAL A 14 18.34 -5.11 4.43
CA VAL A 14 18.42 -6.45 5.04
C VAL A 14 19.62 -7.25 4.55
N LYS A 15 20.08 -8.17 5.41
CA LYS A 15 21.05 -9.21 5.08
C LYS A 15 20.36 -10.57 5.16
N VAL A 16 20.47 -11.36 4.11
CA VAL A 16 20.03 -12.76 4.11
C VAL A 16 20.98 -13.60 4.96
N ASN A 17 20.44 -14.23 6.00
CA ASN A 17 21.19 -15.08 6.93
C ASN A 17 21.13 -16.55 6.50
N ARG A 18 19.94 -16.99 6.07
CA ARG A 18 19.65 -18.40 5.75
C ARG A 18 18.49 -18.47 4.77
N VAL A 19 18.57 -19.39 3.81
CA VAL A 19 17.47 -19.75 2.91
C VAL A 19 17.28 -21.25 2.99
N GLU A 20 16.05 -21.72 3.14
CA GLU A 20 15.70 -23.12 3.12
C GLU A 20 14.44 -23.37 2.29
N VAL A 21 14.41 -24.49 1.58
CA VAL A 21 13.19 -24.99 0.94
C VAL A 21 12.65 -26.09 1.83
N THR A 22 11.44 -25.92 2.33
CA THR A 22 10.80 -26.86 3.25
C THR A 22 10.28 -28.09 2.50
N SER A 23 9.95 -29.15 3.24
CA SER A 23 9.38 -30.37 2.66
C SER A 23 8.00 -30.17 2.03
N ASN A 24 7.26 -29.14 2.42
CA ASN A 24 5.99 -28.74 1.80
C ASN A 24 6.16 -27.76 0.62
N GLY A 25 7.39 -27.52 0.14
CA GLY A 25 7.65 -26.70 -1.04
C GLY A 25 7.53 -25.19 -0.80
N GLU A 26 7.78 -24.72 0.43
CA GLU A 26 7.86 -23.30 0.75
C GLU A 26 9.33 -22.86 0.78
N VAL A 27 9.61 -21.63 0.37
CA VAL A 27 10.93 -21.00 0.52
C VAL A 27 10.91 -20.12 1.76
N HIS A 28 11.73 -20.44 2.75
CA HIS A 28 11.88 -19.65 3.97
C HIS A 28 13.20 -18.90 3.93
N ILE A 29 13.12 -17.56 3.98
CA ILE A 29 14.27 -16.65 3.90
C ILE A 29 14.38 -15.90 5.22
N HIS A 30 15.41 -16.22 6.00
CA HIS A 30 15.68 -15.54 7.26
C HIS A 30 16.59 -14.34 7.02
N VAL A 31 16.14 -13.15 7.43
CA VAL A 31 16.87 -11.90 7.22
C VAL A 31 17.09 -11.13 8.52
N SER A 32 18.21 -10.41 8.61
CA SER A 32 18.49 -9.47 9.67
C SER A 32 18.54 -8.04 9.12
N SER A 33 18.03 -7.07 9.88
CA SER A 33 18.15 -5.66 9.54
C SER A 33 19.62 -5.24 9.49
N THR A 34 20.01 -4.49 8.47
CA THR A 34 21.30 -3.79 8.36
C THR A 34 21.19 -2.31 8.72
N VAL A 35 19.96 -1.80 8.85
CA VAL A 35 19.68 -0.42 9.27
C VAL A 35 20.01 -0.28 10.76
N ASP A 36 20.84 0.71 11.08
CA ASP A 36 21.16 1.08 12.45
C ASP A 36 20.21 2.16 12.96
N GLY A 37 19.78 2.01 14.21
CA GLY A 37 18.86 2.91 14.87
C GLY A 37 17.41 2.86 14.39
N THR A 38 16.59 3.69 15.03
CA THR A 38 15.19 3.96 14.66
C THR A 38 14.78 5.31 15.26
N ARG A 39 13.60 5.83 14.91
CA ARG A 39 13.02 7.00 15.58
C ARG A 39 12.24 6.57 16.82
N CYS A 40 12.48 7.22 17.95
CA CYS A 40 11.73 6.98 19.19
C CYS A 40 10.24 7.28 18.97
N HIS A 41 9.36 6.31 19.27
CA HIS A 41 7.92 6.48 19.09
C HIS A 41 7.30 7.57 20.00
N ARG A 42 8.00 7.95 21.08
CA ARG A 42 7.51 8.95 22.05
C ARG A 42 8.00 10.37 21.78
N CYS A 43 9.30 10.56 21.53
CA CYS A 43 9.89 11.89 21.35
C CYS A 43 10.33 12.19 19.91
N GLY A 44 10.30 11.20 19.00
CA GLY A 44 10.63 11.38 17.59
C GLY A 44 12.12 11.55 17.25
N ARG A 45 13.01 11.56 18.26
CA ARG A 45 14.47 11.59 18.07
C ARG A 45 15.01 10.27 17.55
N ASP A 46 16.12 10.33 16.83
CA ASP A 46 16.87 9.14 16.41
C ASP A 46 17.55 8.50 17.62
N ILE A 47 17.39 7.17 17.74
CA ILE A 47 17.95 6.37 18.82
C ILE A 47 18.76 5.21 18.24
N HIS A 48 19.96 5.01 18.76
CA HIS A 48 20.93 4.01 18.29
C HIS A 48 21.31 2.99 19.37
N HIS A 49 20.86 3.20 20.62
CA HIS A 49 21.12 2.29 21.72
C HIS A 49 20.30 1.00 21.56
N ARG A 50 20.88 0.00 20.90
CA ARG A 50 20.26 -1.32 20.72
C ARG A 50 20.14 -2.01 22.07
N TYR A 51 18.94 -2.45 22.39
CA TYR A 51 18.59 -3.06 23.67
C TYR A 51 18.28 -4.54 23.55
N ASP A 52 17.44 -4.92 22.58
CA ASP A 52 16.89 -6.28 22.45
C ASP A 52 16.41 -6.55 21.01
N GLU A 53 15.86 -7.74 20.77
CA GLU A 53 15.10 -8.07 19.57
C GLU A 53 13.64 -8.36 19.91
N GLY A 54 12.75 -8.03 18.98
CA GLY A 54 11.36 -8.45 19.03
C GLY A 54 11.19 -9.94 18.78
N ARG A 55 9.93 -10.38 18.85
CA ARG A 55 9.55 -11.72 18.38
C ARG A 55 9.84 -11.81 16.88
N GLU A 56 10.20 -13.01 16.43
CA GLU A 56 10.32 -13.28 15.01
C GLU A 56 8.94 -13.13 14.35
N ILE A 57 8.92 -12.41 13.23
CA ILE A 57 7.73 -12.24 12.39
C ILE A 57 7.94 -13.03 11.10
N LYS A 58 6.86 -13.66 10.63
CA LYS A 58 6.78 -14.37 9.35
C LYS A 58 5.93 -13.52 8.41
N LEU A 59 6.47 -13.17 7.25
CA LEU A 59 5.81 -12.33 6.26
C LEU A 59 5.76 -13.06 4.91
N ARG A 60 4.58 -13.20 4.31
CA ARG A 60 4.44 -13.70 2.93
C ARG A 60 5.09 -12.72 1.95
N HIS A 61 5.85 -13.27 1.03
CA HIS A 61 6.58 -12.54 -0.01
C HIS A 61 6.34 -13.14 -1.39
N LEU A 62 6.87 -12.49 -2.42
CA LEU A 62 6.73 -12.88 -3.82
C LEU A 62 7.15 -14.35 -4.01
N PRO A 63 6.35 -15.17 -4.72
CA PRO A 63 6.68 -16.56 -4.92
C PRO A 63 7.96 -16.71 -5.76
N ILE A 64 8.84 -17.61 -5.33
CA ILE A 64 10.07 -17.95 -6.05
C ILE A 64 9.81 -19.27 -6.78
N LEU A 65 9.82 -19.24 -8.11
CA LEU A 65 9.53 -20.43 -8.93
C LEU A 65 8.18 -21.08 -8.58
N ASP A 66 7.15 -20.26 -8.38
CA ASP A 66 5.81 -20.68 -7.97
C ASP A 66 5.73 -21.32 -6.56
N MET A 67 6.81 -21.26 -5.79
CA MET A 67 6.83 -21.71 -4.39
C MET A 67 6.43 -20.56 -3.45
N PRO A 68 5.46 -20.81 -2.54
CA PRO A 68 5.18 -19.93 -1.41
C PRO A 68 6.46 -19.48 -0.70
N THR A 69 6.71 -18.17 -0.66
CA THR A 69 7.95 -17.63 -0.10
C THR A 69 7.64 -16.77 1.12
N TYR A 70 8.41 -16.97 2.19
CA TYR A 70 8.22 -16.25 3.45
C TYR A 70 9.53 -15.65 3.93
N ILE A 71 9.45 -14.40 4.37
CA ILE A 71 10.54 -13.68 5.03
C ILE A 71 10.36 -13.81 6.54
N PHE A 72 11.42 -14.25 7.21
CA PHE A 72 11.50 -14.31 8.67
C PHE A 72 12.46 -13.23 9.16
N THR A 73 12.02 -12.38 10.06
CA THR A 73 12.90 -11.37 10.66
C THR A 73 12.57 -11.10 12.12
N LYS A 74 13.58 -10.69 12.89
CA LYS A 74 13.42 -10.21 14.27
C LYS A 74 13.65 -8.70 14.30
N PRO A 75 12.60 -7.88 14.44
CA PRO A 75 12.75 -6.43 14.50
C PRO A 75 13.64 -6.02 15.68
N ARG A 76 14.66 -5.19 15.45
CA ARG A 76 15.54 -4.71 16.52
C ARG A 76 14.76 -3.78 17.46
N ARG A 77 15.07 -3.79 18.75
CA ARG A 77 14.52 -2.86 19.75
C ARG A 77 15.61 -1.93 20.26
N TYR A 78 15.26 -0.65 20.35
CA TYR A 78 16.14 0.41 20.79
C TYR A 78 15.59 1.10 22.02
N LEU A 79 16.47 1.54 22.89
CA LEU A 79 16.16 2.28 24.09
C LEU A 79 16.40 3.78 23.85
N CYS A 80 15.47 4.61 24.33
CA CYS A 80 15.60 6.06 24.25
C CYS A 80 16.08 6.60 25.60
N ASP A 81 17.37 6.99 25.66
CA ASP A 81 17.98 7.51 26.88
C ASP A 81 17.40 8.87 27.31
N ASP A 82 16.85 9.64 26.36
CA ASP A 82 16.26 10.95 26.66
C ASP A 82 14.80 10.90 27.15
N CYS A 83 14.14 9.73 27.07
CA CYS A 83 12.74 9.59 27.46
C CYS A 83 12.64 9.01 28.88
N PRO A 84 11.74 9.52 29.74
CA PRO A 84 11.55 8.96 31.08
C PRO A 84 11.27 7.46 31.04
N GLY A 85 11.95 6.71 31.91
CA GLY A 85 11.75 5.27 32.07
C GLY A 85 12.34 4.42 30.95
N ASN A 86 13.37 4.90 30.23
CA ASN A 86 14.07 4.13 29.21
C ASN A 86 13.12 3.55 28.16
N THR A 87 12.32 4.44 27.57
CA THR A 87 11.28 4.07 26.61
C THR A 87 11.85 3.22 25.47
N THR A 88 11.31 2.03 25.25
CA THR A 88 11.76 1.12 24.20
C THR A 88 10.95 1.31 22.92
N THR A 89 11.61 1.26 21.77
CA THR A 89 10.96 1.36 20.45
C THR A 89 11.42 0.21 19.58
N THR A 90 10.48 -0.45 18.91
CA THR A 90 10.78 -1.49 17.93
C THR A 90 11.05 -0.83 16.59
N GLN A 91 12.13 -1.23 15.92
CA GLN A 91 12.49 -0.78 14.58
C GLN A 91 11.41 -1.21 13.59
N HIS A 92 11.02 -0.26 12.74
CA HIS A 92 10.15 -0.50 11.61
C HIS A 92 10.94 -0.28 10.33
N LEU A 93 10.83 -1.22 9.39
CA LEU A 93 11.52 -1.14 8.10
C LEU A 93 10.50 -0.85 7.00
N PRO A 94 10.90 -0.11 5.95
CA PRO A 94 9.93 0.45 4.99
C PRO A 94 9.19 -0.59 4.15
N TRP A 95 9.70 -1.83 4.06
CA TRP A 95 9.23 -2.88 3.15
C TRP A 95 8.09 -3.76 3.70
N TYR A 96 7.68 -3.57 4.96
CA TYR A 96 6.49 -4.21 5.54
C TYR A 96 5.77 -3.24 6.48
N GLU A 97 4.52 -3.50 6.81
CA GLU A 97 3.80 -2.75 7.85
C GLU A 97 3.63 -3.60 9.12
N PRO A 98 3.73 -3.03 10.33
CA PRO A 98 3.56 -3.79 11.55
C PRO A 98 2.13 -4.36 11.60
N ARG A 99 1.99 -5.61 12.06
CA ARG A 99 0.73 -6.39 12.13
C ARG A 99 0.26 -7.03 10.83
N HIS A 100 0.74 -6.59 9.66
CA HIS A 100 0.42 -7.28 8.41
C HIS A 100 1.23 -8.56 8.32
N ALA A 101 0.62 -9.63 7.81
CA ALA A 101 1.26 -10.93 7.60
C ALA A 101 2.02 -11.01 6.27
N VAL A 102 2.09 -9.91 5.51
CA VAL A 102 2.66 -9.84 4.17
C VAL A 102 3.64 -8.68 4.03
N THR A 103 4.58 -8.82 3.09
CA THR A 103 5.43 -7.71 2.65
C THR A 103 4.66 -6.74 1.75
N LYS A 104 5.08 -5.47 1.68
CA LYS A 104 4.45 -4.49 0.76
C LYS A 104 4.53 -4.92 -0.70
N ALA A 105 5.67 -5.47 -1.12
CA ALA A 105 5.85 -6.00 -2.47
C ALA A 105 4.86 -7.13 -2.80
N TYR A 106 4.55 -8.00 -1.83
CA TYR A 106 3.54 -9.04 -2.00
C TYR A 106 2.12 -8.47 -2.07
N ALA A 107 1.78 -7.52 -1.20
CA ALA A 107 0.49 -6.84 -1.27
C ALA A 107 0.28 -6.21 -2.66
N GLU A 108 1.28 -5.51 -3.20
CA GLU A 108 1.21 -4.96 -4.56
C GLU A 108 1.10 -6.03 -5.65
N HIS A 109 1.71 -7.20 -5.46
CA HIS A 109 1.57 -8.34 -6.37
C HIS A 109 0.14 -8.89 -6.39
N VAL A 110 -0.46 -9.10 -5.21
CA VAL A 110 -1.87 -9.52 -5.09
C VAL A 110 -2.80 -8.52 -5.78
N LEU A 111 -2.58 -7.22 -5.59
CA LEU A 111 -3.35 -6.17 -6.26
C LEU A 111 -3.23 -6.22 -7.80
N ARG A 112 -2.05 -6.55 -8.33
CA ARG A 112 -1.86 -6.76 -9.76
C ARG A 112 -2.60 -7.99 -10.27
N LEU A 113 -2.62 -9.07 -9.49
CA LEU A 113 -3.35 -10.29 -9.86
C LEU A 113 -4.86 -10.11 -9.92
N LEU A 114 -5.41 -9.20 -9.10
CA LEU A 114 -6.83 -8.84 -9.13
C LEU A 114 -7.25 -8.15 -10.44
N VAL A 115 -6.30 -7.63 -11.22
CA VAL A 115 -6.60 -7.05 -12.54
C VAL A 115 -7.13 -8.16 -13.45
N ASN A 116 -8.38 -8.02 -13.88
CA ASN A 116 -9.11 -9.03 -14.67
C ASN A 116 -9.27 -10.40 -13.98
N SER A 117 -9.22 -10.45 -12.64
CA SER A 117 -9.51 -11.65 -11.84
C SER A 117 -10.50 -11.33 -10.73
N THR A 118 -11.12 -12.34 -10.13
CA THR A 118 -11.90 -12.18 -8.89
C THR A 118 -11.01 -12.36 -7.65
N VAL A 119 -11.49 -11.90 -6.49
CA VAL A 119 -10.84 -12.17 -5.19
C VAL A 119 -10.67 -13.67 -4.97
N GLN A 120 -11.69 -14.47 -5.30
CA GLN A 120 -11.63 -15.93 -5.23
C GLN A 120 -10.53 -16.51 -6.13
N ASP A 121 -10.44 -16.07 -7.40
CA ASP A 121 -9.40 -16.55 -8.32
C ASP A 121 -7.99 -16.25 -7.78
N VAL A 122 -7.79 -15.08 -7.17
CA VAL A 122 -6.48 -14.68 -6.61
C VAL A 122 -6.17 -15.47 -5.34
N SER A 123 -7.17 -15.67 -4.47
CA SER A 123 -7.09 -16.53 -3.28
C SER A 123 -6.64 -17.95 -3.66
N ASP A 124 -7.25 -18.52 -4.71
CA ASP A 124 -6.90 -19.85 -5.21
C ASP A 124 -5.49 -19.90 -5.84
N LYS A 125 -5.13 -18.90 -6.66
CA LYS A 125 -3.81 -18.81 -7.32
C LYS A 125 -2.67 -18.70 -6.30
N GLU A 126 -2.82 -17.83 -5.31
CA GLU A 126 -1.77 -17.54 -4.32
C GLU A 126 -1.84 -18.45 -3.08
N LYS A 127 -2.90 -19.26 -2.96
CA LYS A 127 -3.18 -20.14 -1.82
C LYS A 127 -3.24 -19.34 -0.50
N VAL A 128 -3.92 -18.20 -0.53
CA VAL A 128 -4.16 -17.32 0.63
C VAL A 128 -5.65 -17.25 0.93
N GLY A 129 -6.02 -16.87 2.16
CA GLY A 129 -7.43 -16.72 2.52
C GLY A 129 -8.13 -15.65 1.68
N TYR A 130 -9.41 -15.84 1.39
CA TYR A 130 -10.24 -14.84 0.71
C TYR A 130 -10.20 -13.50 1.45
N ASP A 131 -10.40 -13.53 2.78
CA ASP A 131 -10.36 -12.36 3.66
C ASP A 131 -8.98 -11.68 3.64
N GLU A 132 -7.88 -12.43 3.50
CA GLU A 132 -6.54 -11.84 3.42
C GLU A 132 -6.34 -11.02 2.13
N VAL A 133 -7.00 -11.42 1.03
CA VAL A 133 -6.99 -10.66 -0.22
C VAL A 133 -7.85 -9.40 -0.08
N GLU A 134 -9.01 -9.48 0.57
CA GLU A 134 -9.85 -8.31 0.87
C GLU A 134 -9.13 -7.33 1.80
N ASP A 135 -8.49 -7.81 2.86
CA ASP A 135 -7.68 -6.99 3.78
C ASP A 135 -6.58 -6.24 3.02
N ILE A 136 -5.88 -6.89 2.07
CA ILE A 136 -4.86 -6.22 1.23
C ILE A 136 -5.48 -5.09 0.38
N VAL A 137 -6.69 -5.28 -0.13
CA VAL A 137 -7.42 -4.26 -0.90
C VAL A 137 -7.81 -3.10 0.02
N ASP A 138 -8.40 -3.39 1.17
CA ASP A 138 -8.87 -2.42 2.14
C ASP A 138 -7.71 -1.63 2.77
N ASP A 139 -6.58 -2.28 3.05
CA ASP A 139 -5.37 -1.63 3.52
C ASP A 139 -4.85 -0.59 2.52
N ARG A 140 -4.93 -0.90 1.22
CA ARG A 140 -4.44 -0.02 0.15
C ARG A 140 -5.41 1.09 -0.21
N PHE A 141 -6.72 0.81 -0.21
CA PHE A 141 -7.73 1.70 -0.77
C PHE A 141 -8.78 2.17 0.24
N GLY A 142 -8.92 1.50 1.38
CA GLY A 142 -9.90 1.82 2.42
C GLY A 142 -9.58 3.07 3.24
N GLN A 143 -8.32 3.52 3.25
CA GLN A 143 -7.91 4.75 3.97
C GLN A 143 -8.26 6.05 3.23
N GLY A 144 -8.86 5.96 2.04
CA GLY A 144 -9.12 7.11 1.18
C GLY A 144 -7.84 7.62 0.50
N VAL A 145 -7.90 8.81 -0.09
CA VAL A 145 -6.74 9.38 -0.80
C VAL A 145 -5.82 10.10 0.16
N ASP A 146 -4.55 9.68 0.16
CA ASP A 146 -3.49 10.43 0.83
C ASP A 146 -3.16 11.69 0.01
N TRP A 147 -3.77 12.80 0.41
CA TRP A 147 -3.55 14.10 -0.21
C TRP A 147 -2.11 14.60 -0.07
N SER A 148 -1.34 14.11 0.90
CA SER A 148 0.06 14.53 1.10
C SER A 148 0.98 14.11 -0.05
N GLU A 149 0.57 13.11 -0.84
CA GLU A 149 1.29 12.67 -2.04
C GLU A 149 1.09 13.60 -3.25
N PHE A 150 0.20 14.59 -3.15
CA PHE A 150 -0.10 15.52 -4.23
C PHE A 150 0.44 16.91 -3.91
N LYS A 151 1.17 17.50 -4.86
CA LYS A 151 1.61 18.90 -4.79
C LYS A 151 0.64 19.84 -5.52
N SER A 152 -0.04 19.31 -6.54
CA SER A 152 -1.03 20.02 -7.35
C SER A 152 -1.96 19.04 -8.06
N LEU A 153 -3.13 19.52 -8.45
CA LEU A 153 -4.17 18.80 -9.19
C LEU A 153 -4.52 19.56 -10.49
N PRO A 154 -3.57 19.71 -11.43
CA PRO A 154 -3.72 20.65 -12.54
C PRO A 154 -4.90 20.31 -13.47
N THR A 155 -5.25 19.03 -13.58
CA THR A 155 -6.45 18.55 -14.28
C THR A 155 -7.20 17.57 -13.41
N VAL A 156 -8.51 17.74 -13.23
CA VAL A 156 -9.39 16.78 -12.57
C VAL A 156 -10.41 16.26 -13.58
N GLY A 157 -10.55 14.94 -13.66
CA GLY A 157 -11.51 14.23 -14.51
C GLY A 157 -12.56 13.52 -13.67
N ILE A 158 -13.82 13.58 -14.09
CA ILE A 158 -14.91 12.76 -13.56
C ILE A 158 -15.51 11.95 -14.70
N ASP A 159 -15.44 10.62 -14.56
CA ASP A 159 -15.99 9.67 -15.52
C ASP A 159 -16.92 8.68 -14.80
N GLU A 160 -17.89 8.12 -15.52
CA GLU A 160 -18.74 7.03 -15.03
C GLU A 160 -18.33 5.72 -15.68
N ILE A 161 -18.20 4.67 -14.87
CA ILE A 161 -18.00 3.30 -15.33
C ILE A 161 -19.19 2.44 -14.93
N ALA A 162 -19.74 1.70 -15.90
CA ALA A 162 -20.78 0.72 -15.62
C ALA A 162 -20.13 -0.50 -14.95
N LEU A 163 -20.59 -0.83 -13.74
CA LEU A 163 -20.07 -1.97 -12.96
C LEU A 163 -20.57 -3.31 -13.47
N LYS A 164 -21.79 -3.34 -14.05
CA LYS A 164 -22.41 -4.54 -14.61
C LYS A 164 -23.03 -4.23 -15.98
N LYS A 165 -22.81 -5.13 -16.94
CA LYS A 165 -23.39 -5.01 -18.29
C LYS A 165 -24.92 -5.13 -18.20
N GLY A 166 -25.64 -4.08 -18.61
CA GLY A 166 -27.11 -4.08 -18.67
C GLY A 166 -27.84 -3.64 -17.40
N HIS A 167 -27.14 -3.29 -16.32
CA HIS A 167 -27.73 -2.73 -15.09
C HIS A 167 -27.35 -1.26 -14.92
N ARG A 168 -28.16 -0.49 -14.17
CA ARG A 168 -27.94 0.92 -13.84
C ARG A 168 -26.95 1.11 -12.68
N ASP A 169 -26.07 0.15 -12.44
CA ASP A 169 -25.03 0.22 -11.42
C ASP A 169 -23.79 0.88 -12.04
N PHE A 170 -23.61 2.16 -11.73
CA PHE A 170 -22.46 2.95 -12.18
C PHE A 170 -21.62 3.35 -10.98
N ALA A 171 -20.30 3.31 -11.13
CA ALA A 171 -19.40 4.01 -10.22
C ALA A 171 -18.87 5.27 -10.90
N THR A 172 -18.67 6.32 -10.11
CA THR A 172 -18.07 7.57 -10.59
C THR A 172 -16.60 7.61 -10.21
N ILE A 173 -15.74 7.62 -11.20
CA ILE A 173 -14.29 7.68 -11.06
C ILE A 173 -13.85 9.14 -11.09
N VAL A 174 -13.22 9.60 -10.02
CA VAL A 174 -12.53 10.89 -9.99
C VAL A 174 -11.05 10.65 -10.14
N SER A 175 -10.42 11.29 -11.11
CA SER A 175 -8.99 11.15 -11.39
C SER A 175 -8.32 12.50 -11.60
N THR A 176 -7.00 12.53 -11.51
CA THR A 176 -6.19 13.69 -11.90
C THR A 176 -5.12 13.28 -12.89
N ARG A 177 -4.82 14.18 -13.82
CA ARG A 177 -3.60 14.07 -14.63
C ARG A 177 -2.56 15.01 -14.02
N THR A 178 -1.45 14.46 -13.54
CA THR A 178 -0.38 15.21 -12.88
C THR A 178 0.38 16.09 -13.88
N GLU A 179 1.20 17.03 -13.40
CA GLU A 179 2.08 17.84 -14.25
C GLU A 179 3.06 16.97 -15.07
N GLU A 180 3.44 15.80 -14.56
CA GLU A 180 4.26 14.79 -15.26
C GLU A 180 3.46 14.01 -16.33
N GLY A 181 2.18 14.31 -16.52
CA GLY A 181 1.31 13.68 -17.51
C GLY A 181 0.77 12.30 -17.12
N LYS A 182 1.00 11.84 -15.88
CA LYS A 182 0.50 10.56 -15.34
C LYS A 182 -0.93 10.69 -14.83
N ASN A 183 -1.76 9.68 -15.05
CA ASN A 183 -3.10 9.63 -14.46
C ASN A 183 -3.03 9.01 -13.06
N ARG A 184 -3.69 9.62 -12.10
CA ARG A 184 -3.85 9.13 -10.73
C ARG A 184 -5.32 9.10 -10.35
N LEU A 185 -5.75 8.03 -9.68
CA LEU A 185 -7.07 7.93 -9.11
C LEU A 185 -7.17 8.84 -7.87
N LEU A 186 -8.20 9.66 -7.81
CA LEU A 186 -8.55 10.48 -6.65
C LEU A 186 -9.74 9.91 -5.88
N GLY A 187 -10.57 9.06 -6.49
CA GLY A 187 -11.66 8.43 -5.76
C GLY A 187 -12.57 7.62 -6.65
N VAL A 188 -13.30 6.69 -6.03
CA VAL A 188 -14.42 5.97 -6.62
C VAL A 188 -15.64 6.30 -5.77
N LEU A 189 -16.60 6.98 -6.37
CA LEU A 189 -17.85 7.37 -5.73
C LEU A 189 -18.96 6.41 -6.14
N GLU A 190 -19.89 6.20 -5.23
CA GLU A 190 -21.07 5.35 -5.46
C GLU A 190 -21.96 5.84 -6.61
N ASN A 191 -21.96 7.13 -6.91
CA ASN A 191 -22.79 7.74 -7.96
C ASN A 191 -22.26 9.14 -8.32
N ARG A 192 -22.80 9.69 -9.42
CA ARG A 192 -22.50 11.06 -9.89
C ARG A 192 -23.41 12.13 -9.29
N GLU A 193 -24.15 11.82 -8.23
CA GLU A 193 -25.09 12.79 -7.68
C GLU A 193 -24.34 14.02 -7.17
N LYS A 194 -24.94 15.19 -7.37
CA LYS A 194 -24.32 16.48 -7.00
C LYS A 194 -23.89 16.50 -5.53
N ALA A 195 -24.65 15.87 -4.65
CA ALA A 195 -24.33 15.78 -3.22
C ALA A 195 -23.06 14.96 -2.98
N THR A 196 -22.96 13.77 -3.57
CA THR A 196 -21.82 12.84 -3.48
C THR A 196 -20.56 13.46 -4.06
N VAL A 197 -20.66 14.03 -5.26
CA VAL A 197 -19.54 14.72 -5.91
C VAL A 197 -19.11 15.93 -5.07
N LYS A 198 -20.04 16.75 -4.59
CA LYS A 198 -19.71 17.91 -3.73
C LYS A 198 -19.00 17.47 -2.44
N ALA A 199 -19.49 16.43 -1.77
CA ALA A 199 -18.89 15.91 -0.55
C ALA A 199 -17.44 15.47 -0.81
N PHE A 200 -17.19 14.79 -1.92
CA PHE A 200 -15.84 14.42 -2.35
C PHE A 200 -14.95 15.64 -2.63
N PHE A 201 -15.40 16.62 -3.41
CA PHE A 201 -14.60 17.84 -3.64
C PHE A 201 -14.31 18.62 -2.35
N LEU A 202 -15.22 18.58 -1.39
CA LEU A 202 -15.01 19.20 -0.09
C LEU A 202 -13.93 18.52 0.74
N SER A 203 -13.66 17.22 0.53
CA SER A 203 -12.58 16.49 1.21
C SER A 203 -11.19 16.81 0.68
N ILE A 204 -11.09 17.36 -0.55
CA ILE A 204 -9.82 17.82 -1.12
C ILE A 204 -9.31 19.05 -0.33
N PRO A 205 -8.07 19.05 0.17
CA PRO A 205 -7.45 20.20 0.81
C PRO A 205 -7.55 21.47 -0.04
N LYS A 206 -7.79 22.62 0.62
CA LYS A 206 -8.07 23.88 -0.07
C LYS A 206 -6.90 24.32 -0.96
N ASP A 207 -5.68 24.20 -0.46
CA ASP A 207 -4.44 24.46 -1.18
C ASP A 207 -4.33 23.65 -2.48
N LEU A 208 -4.74 22.38 -2.48
CA LEU A 208 -4.77 21.56 -3.69
C LEU A 208 -5.91 21.95 -4.63
N ARG A 209 -7.10 22.29 -4.11
CA ARG A 209 -8.21 22.77 -4.94
C ARG A 209 -7.86 24.04 -5.71
N ASP A 210 -7.13 24.94 -5.07
CA ASP A 210 -6.70 26.21 -5.68
C ASP A 210 -5.70 25.99 -6.84
N THR A 211 -5.10 24.80 -6.96
CA THR A 211 -4.22 24.44 -8.09
C THR A 211 -4.97 23.87 -9.31
N VAL A 212 -6.28 23.63 -9.22
CA VAL A 212 -7.06 23.04 -10.31
C VAL A 212 -7.20 24.04 -11.46
N ARG A 213 -6.65 23.69 -12.63
CA ARG A 213 -6.70 24.55 -13.83
C ARG A 213 -7.73 24.07 -14.86
N LYS A 214 -7.89 22.75 -14.98
CA LYS A 214 -8.77 22.11 -15.95
C LYS A 214 -9.66 21.11 -15.26
N TYR A 215 -10.91 21.10 -15.69
CA TYR A 215 -11.90 20.12 -15.27
C TYR A 215 -12.51 19.47 -16.50
N SER A 216 -12.64 18.15 -16.47
CA SER A 216 -13.29 17.37 -17.52
C SER A 216 -14.33 16.47 -16.89
N ALA A 217 -15.58 16.60 -17.30
CA ALA A 217 -16.64 15.66 -16.97
C ALA A 217 -17.32 15.23 -18.28
N ASN A 218 -17.59 13.94 -18.41
CA ASN A 218 -18.29 13.40 -19.57
C ASN A 218 -19.70 14.05 -19.68
N PRO A 219 -20.23 14.35 -20.89
CA PRO A 219 -21.14 15.49 -21.12
C PRO A 219 -22.62 15.26 -20.77
N LEU A 220 -22.94 14.41 -19.79
CA LEU A 220 -24.31 14.21 -19.30
C LEU A 220 -24.63 15.08 -18.04
N ASP A 221 -23.94 16.21 -17.88
CA ASP A 221 -23.65 16.78 -16.57
C ASP A 221 -24.47 18.05 -16.13
N PRO A 222 -25.14 18.03 -14.95
CA PRO A 222 -25.60 19.22 -14.21
C PRO A 222 -24.53 19.88 -13.30
N THR A 223 -23.27 19.44 -13.30
CA THR A 223 -22.20 19.83 -12.35
C THR A 223 -21.36 21.03 -12.79
N LYS A 224 -21.88 21.91 -13.65
CA LYS A 224 -21.28 23.23 -13.98
C LYS A 224 -21.07 24.19 -12.78
N LEU A 225 -21.21 23.75 -11.52
CA LEU A 225 -21.46 24.64 -10.38
C LEU A 225 -20.62 24.41 -9.12
N ILE A 226 -19.55 23.61 -9.12
CA ILE A 226 -18.84 23.27 -7.86
C ILE A 226 -17.44 23.87 -7.73
N LEU A 227 -16.83 24.41 -8.80
CA LEU A 227 -15.45 24.93 -8.73
C LEU A 227 -15.33 26.47 -8.66
N THR A 228 -16.42 27.20 -8.44
CA THR A 228 -16.43 28.68 -8.41
C THR A 228 -16.97 29.28 -7.10
N THR A 229 -16.68 28.65 -5.95
CA THR A 229 -16.89 29.27 -4.63
C THR A 229 -15.79 28.89 -3.67
#